data_AF-A0A1Y1XT98-F1
#
_entry.id   AF-A0A1Y1XT98-F1
#
_cell.length_a   1.000
_cell.length_b   1.000
_cell.length_c   1.000
_cell.angle_alpha   90.00
_cell.angle_beta   90.00
_cell.angle_gamma   90.00
#
_symmetry.space_group_name_H-M   'P 1'
#
loop_
_entity.id
_entity.type
_entity.pdbx_description
1 polymer ?
#
loop_
_entity_poly.entity_id
_entity_poly.type
_entity_poly.pdbx_seq_one_letter_code
_entity_poly.pdbx_strand_id
1 'polypeptide(L)'
;MGFFKTTSTQLSICTVVPFFENVAKLSAVFITGCIAYNLRRVFIKKMSVPPKLVRGYIPLSILFAVIVSIPGLVYSLDRDICWLKDKSNIWPMIYWWITSEVWMLIVLTYCLVIVIVVFRIIHQGNREIKRLLRRPDGSDGQPPVVRQRSRQLNQAAVRIIMYPIVPILSFTPSLVTFTIQMIQLVGHHMHSARYQEIIQNCTLAADFISSWTGIFAGIAFMWDPVVTTVIMEIRVKYGWADGPEANNQKPEIQIDESGTFRISSTMPIM
;
A
#
# COMPACT_ATOMS: atom_id res chain seq x y z
N MET A 1 -44.36 -6.96 11.91
CA MET A 1 -43.13 -6.99 11.09
C MET A 1 -43.55 -7.16 9.64
N GLY A 2 -43.47 -6.09 8.87
CA GLY A 2 -44.04 -6.02 7.52
C GLY A 2 -43.24 -6.84 6.51
N PHE A 3 -43.96 -7.69 5.78
CA PHE A 3 -43.56 -8.43 4.59
C PHE A 3 -43.22 -7.47 3.44
N PHE A 4 -42.06 -6.85 3.44
CA PHE A 4 -41.48 -6.38 2.17
C PHE A 4 -40.83 -7.58 1.51
N LYS A 5 -41.55 -8.19 0.56
CA LYS A 5 -41.01 -9.22 -0.31
C LYS A 5 -39.92 -8.53 -1.14
N THR A 6 -38.67 -8.74 -0.76
CA THR A 6 -37.51 -8.20 -1.47
C THR A 6 -37.65 -8.58 -2.93
N THR A 7 -37.76 -7.60 -3.82
CA THR A 7 -37.84 -7.89 -5.25
C THR A 7 -36.55 -8.58 -5.69
N SER A 8 -36.62 -9.54 -6.61
CA SER A 8 -35.45 -10.29 -7.08
C SER A 8 -34.28 -9.37 -7.49
N THR A 9 -34.61 -8.20 -8.05
CA THR A 9 -33.64 -7.15 -8.41
C THR A 9 -32.87 -6.59 -7.21
N GLN A 10 -33.51 -6.37 -6.06
CA GLN A 10 -32.85 -5.87 -4.86
C GLN A 10 -31.88 -6.89 -4.27
N LEU A 11 -32.24 -8.17 -4.30
CA LEU A 11 -31.36 -9.25 -3.83
C LEU A 11 -30.09 -9.35 -4.69
N SER A 12 -30.22 -9.26 -6.02
CA SER A 12 -29.06 -9.28 -6.92
C SER A 12 -28.10 -8.11 -6.65
N ILE A 13 -28.61 -6.90 -6.46
CA ILE A 13 -27.77 -5.72 -6.16
C ILE A 13 -27.06 -5.88 -4.81
N CYS A 14 -27.79 -6.32 -3.78
CA CYS A 14 -27.26 -6.48 -2.42
C CYS A 14 -26.16 -7.55 -2.31
N THR A 15 -26.14 -8.51 -3.23
CA THR A 15 -25.14 -9.59 -3.24
C THR A 15 -23.99 -9.31 -4.20
N VAL A 16 -24.27 -8.74 -5.38
CA VAL A 16 -23.25 -8.51 -6.42
C VAL A 16 -22.37 -7.30 -6.11
N VAL A 17 -22.92 -6.22 -5.54
CA VAL A 17 -22.11 -5.02 -5.23
C VAL A 17 -21.02 -5.34 -4.19
N PRO A 18 -21.34 -5.95 -3.04
CA PRO A 18 -20.32 -6.29 -2.06
C PRO A 18 -19.34 -7.37 -2.53
N PHE A 19 -19.75 -8.25 -3.47
CA PHE A 19 -18.84 -9.16 -4.13
C PHE A 19 -17.73 -8.42 -4.87
N PHE A 20 -18.09 -7.46 -5.73
CA PHE A 20 -17.10 -6.66 -6.45
C PHE A 20 -16.26 -5.78 -5.52
N GLU A 21 -16.85 -5.27 -4.44
CA GLU A 21 -16.13 -4.55 -3.39
C GLU A 21 -15.06 -5.45 -2.74
N ASN A 22 -15.42 -6.68 -2.36
CA ASN A 22 -14.48 -7.64 -1.79
C ASN A 22 -13.38 -8.04 -2.78
N VAL A 23 -13.73 -8.25 -4.05
CA VAL A 23 -12.76 -8.52 -5.13
C VAL A 23 -11.79 -7.36 -5.29
N ALA A 24 -12.28 -6.11 -5.32
CA ALA A 24 -11.43 -4.93 -5.44
C ALA A 24 -10.51 -4.78 -4.21
N LYS A 25 -11.06 -4.96 -3.00
CA LYS A 25 -10.31 -4.93 -1.74
C LYS A 25 -9.17 -5.96 -1.74
N LEU A 26 -9.48 -7.22 -2.02
CA LEU A 26 -8.49 -8.29 -2.07
C LEU A 26 -7.47 -8.11 -3.19
N SER A 27 -7.89 -7.62 -4.35
CA SER A 27 -6.98 -7.33 -5.47
C SER A 27 -5.92 -6.30 -5.06
N ALA A 28 -6.34 -5.21 -4.40
CA ALA A 28 -5.42 -4.20 -3.89
C ALA A 28 -4.44 -4.76 -2.86
N VAL A 29 -4.92 -5.63 -1.97
CA VAL A 29 -4.10 -6.31 -0.97
C VAL A 29 -3.08 -7.25 -1.64
N PHE A 30 -3.50 -8.10 -2.58
CA PHE A 30 -2.59 -9.01 -3.28
C PHE A 30 -1.53 -8.27 -4.11
N ILE A 31 -1.91 -7.18 -4.79
CA ILE A 31 -0.96 -6.30 -5.48
C ILE A 31 0.07 -5.74 -4.48
N THR A 32 -0.36 -5.33 -3.30
CA THR A 32 0.55 -4.90 -2.22
C THR A 32 1.50 -6.03 -1.81
N GLY A 33 0.98 -7.26 -1.68
CA GLY A 33 1.79 -8.45 -1.44
C GLY A 33 2.85 -8.69 -2.53
N CYS A 34 2.49 -8.50 -3.81
CA CYS A 34 3.43 -8.58 -4.93
C CYS A 34 4.51 -7.49 -4.86
N ILE A 35 4.14 -6.27 -4.44
CA ILE A 35 5.11 -5.19 -4.18
C ILE A 35 6.08 -5.62 -3.08
N ALA A 36 5.58 -6.08 -1.93
CA ALA A 36 6.44 -6.58 -0.84
C ALA A 36 7.35 -7.73 -1.30
N TYR A 37 6.86 -8.63 -2.16
CA TYR A 37 7.67 -9.68 -2.76
C TYR A 37 8.81 -9.14 -3.64
N ASN A 38 8.56 -8.09 -4.43
CA ASN A 38 9.62 -7.41 -5.16
C ASN A 38 10.68 -6.83 -4.22
N LEU A 39 10.26 -6.20 -3.12
CA LEU A 39 11.19 -5.64 -2.14
C LEU A 39 12.08 -6.72 -1.53
N ARG A 40 11.47 -7.87 -1.18
CA ARG A 40 12.21 -9.05 -0.71
C ARG A 40 13.28 -9.47 -1.73
N ARG A 41 12.93 -9.55 -3.02
CA ARG A 41 13.86 -9.95 -4.08
C ARG A 41 15.01 -8.95 -4.25
N VAL A 42 14.69 -7.66 -4.30
CA VAL A 42 15.68 -6.60 -4.56
C VAL A 42 16.61 -6.42 -3.37
N PHE A 43 16.09 -6.30 -2.14
CA PHE A 43 16.93 -5.97 -0.99
C PHE A 43 17.57 -7.18 -0.33
N ILE A 44 16.85 -8.31 -0.22
CA ILE A 44 17.34 -9.48 0.52
C ILE A 44 18.10 -10.41 -0.41
N LYS A 45 17.50 -10.75 -1.56
CA LYS A 45 18.13 -11.67 -2.51
C LYS A 45 19.10 -11.00 -3.49
N LYS A 46 19.11 -9.65 -3.55
CA LYS A 46 19.90 -8.88 -4.53
C LYS A 46 19.64 -9.31 -5.97
N MET A 47 18.41 -9.76 -6.26
CA MET A 47 18.00 -10.22 -7.59
C MET A 47 17.18 -9.14 -8.28
N SER A 48 17.44 -8.91 -9.57
CA SER A 48 16.55 -8.11 -10.41
C SER A 48 15.18 -8.79 -10.56
N VAL A 49 14.15 -7.97 -10.76
CA VAL A 49 12.78 -8.44 -10.99
C VAL A 49 12.55 -8.46 -12.50
N PRO A 50 12.28 -9.62 -13.12
CA PRO A 50 12.06 -9.68 -14.56
C PRO A 50 10.74 -8.97 -14.93
N PRO A 51 10.70 -8.21 -16.04
CA PRO A 51 9.51 -7.42 -16.42
C PRO A 51 8.29 -8.29 -16.71
N LYS A 52 8.50 -9.52 -17.21
CA LYS A 52 7.42 -10.50 -17.43
C LYS A 52 6.67 -10.86 -16.14
N LEU A 53 7.39 -10.94 -15.02
CA LEU A 53 6.79 -11.25 -13.72
C LEU A 53 5.94 -10.07 -13.21
N VAL A 54 6.43 -8.83 -13.38
CA VAL A 54 5.70 -7.62 -12.98
C VAL A 54 4.39 -7.49 -13.75
N ARG A 55 4.40 -7.76 -15.07
CA ARG A 55 3.18 -7.75 -15.90
C ARG A 55 2.13 -8.76 -15.43
N GLY A 56 2.56 -9.87 -14.82
CA GLY A 56 1.66 -10.91 -14.30
C GLY A 56 0.96 -10.53 -13.00
N TYR A 57 1.48 -9.59 -12.21
CA TYR A 57 0.95 -9.32 -10.86
C TYR A 57 -0.49 -8.85 -10.83
N ILE A 58 -0.86 -7.94 -11.74
CA ILE A 58 -2.21 -7.38 -11.78
C ILE A 58 -3.25 -8.46 -12.14
N PRO A 59 -3.15 -9.15 -13.30
CA PRO A 59 -4.16 -10.15 -13.67
C PRO A 59 -4.21 -11.33 -12.70
N LEU A 60 -3.06 -11.77 -12.18
CA LEU A 60 -3.03 -12.86 -11.19
C LEU A 60 -3.67 -12.46 -9.86
N SER A 61 -3.45 -11.23 -9.40
CA SER A 61 -4.07 -10.72 -8.16
C SER A 61 -5.59 -10.62 -8.28
N ILE A 62 -6.08 -10.10 -9.42
CA ILE A 62 -7.52 -10.00 -9.70
C ILE A 62 -8.13 -11.40 -9.80
N LEU A 63 -7.51 -12.29 -10.57
CA LEU A 63 -7.99 -13.67 -10.72
C LEU A 63 -8.07 -14.38 -9.37
N PHE A 64 -7.04 -14.25 -8.54
CA PHE A 64 -7.00 -14.87 -7.22
C PHE A 64 -8.06 -14.27 -6.29
N ALA A 65 -8.25 -12.94 -6.30
CA ALA A 65 -9.31 -12.27 -5.55
C ALA A 65 -10.72 -12.73 -5.94
N VAL A 66 -10.97 -12.93 -7.24
CA VAL A 66 -12.23 -13.50 -7.73
C VAL A 66 -12.43 -14.91 -7.20
N ILE A 67 -11.44 -15.79 -7.36
CA ILE A 67 -11.53 -17.19 -6.89
C ILE A 67 -11.83 -17.26 -5.40
N VAL A 68 -11.12 -16.45 -4.60
CA VAL A 68 -11.31 -16.39 -3.14
C VAL A 68 -12.69 -15.85 -2.75
N SER A 69 -13.29 -14.97 -3.55
CA SER A 69 -14.59 -14.35 -3.26
C SER A 69 -15.79 -15.19 -3.69
N ILE A 70 -15.62 -16.14 -4.62
CA ILE A 70 -16.70 -17.00 -5.14
C ILE A 70 -17.48 -17.74 -4.04
N PRO A 71 -16.86 -18.37 -3.02
CA PRO A 71 -17.61 -19.10 -2.00
C PRO A 71 -18.62 -18.21 -1.25
N GLY A 72 -18.27 -16.94 -0.99
CA GLY A 72 -19.16 -15.98 -0.32
C GLY A 72 -20.36 -15.58 -1.21
N LEU A 73 -20.10 -15.44 -2.52
CA LEU A 73 -21.15 -15.19 -3.52
C LEU A 73 -22.11 -16.38 -3.62
N VAL A 74 -21.58 -17.59 -3.76
CA VAL A 74 -22.39 -18.82 -3.87
C VAL A 74 -23.24 -19.01 -2.63
N TYR A 75 -22.67 -18.85 -1.44
CA TYR A 75 -23.43 -18.97 -0.18
C TYR A 75 -24.56 -17.94 -0.07
N SER A 76 -24.29 -16.69 -0.47
CA SER A 76 -25.29 -15.61 -0.40
C SER A 76 -26.45 -15.82 -1.38
N LEU A 77 -26.16 -16.34 -2.58
CA LEU A 77 -27.17 -16.69 -3.57
C LEU A 77 -27.99 -17.93 -3.16
N ASP A 78 -27.34 -18.96 -2.59
CA ASP A 78 -28.02 -20.19 -2.13
C ASP A 78 -29.02 -19.92 -0.99
N ARG A 79 -28.71 -18.95 -0.12
CA ARG A 79 -29.51 -18.63 1.06
C ARG A 79 -30.46 -17.46 0.88
N ASP A 80 -30.51 -16.85 -0.31
CA ASP A 80 -31.27 -15.62 -0.59
C ASP A 80 -31.00 -14.49 0.43
N ILE A 81 -29.76 -14.40 0.93
CA ILE A 81 -29.33 -13.37 1.88
C ILE A 81 -28.48 -12.31 1.19
N CYS A 82 -28.52 -11.09 1.72
CA CYS A 82 -27.60 -10.05 1.31
C CYS A 82 -26.20 -10.35 1.86
N TRP A 83 -25.23 -10.56 0.96
CA TRP A 83 -23.79 -10.69 1.20
C TRP A 83 -23.36 -11.04 2.63
N LEU A 84 -23.53 -12.32 3.01
CA LEU A 84 -23.09 -12.87 4.30
C LEU A 84 -23.56 -12.09 5.55
N LYS A 85 -24.56 -11.21 5.42
CA LYS A 85 -25.03 -10.28 6.46
C LYS A 85 -26.02 -10.91 7.43
N ASP A 86 -25.83 -12.18 7.76
CA ASP A 86 -26.61 -12.85 8.80
C ASP A 86 -25.82 -12.88 10.11
N LYS A 87 -26.24 -12.02 11.04
CA LYS A 87 -25.61 -11.85 12.35
C LYS A 87 -25.98 -12.94 13.35
N SER A 88 -26.97 -13.78 13.04
CA SER A 88 -27.46 -14.81 13.94
C SER A 88 -26.69 -16.13 13.82
N ASN A 89 -26.06 -16.37 12.67
CA ASN A 89 -25.36 -17.61 12.36
C ASN A 89 -23.84 -17.41 12.30
N ILE A 90 -23.10 -18.39 12.83
CA ILE A 90 -21.63 -18.40 12.78
C ILE A 90 -21.08 -18.70 11.38
N TRP A 91 -21.84 -19.44 10.57
CA TRP A 91 -21.41 -19.85 9.22
C TRP A 91 -21.14 -18.68 8.27
N PRO A 92 -22.06 -17.71 8.07
CA PRO A 92 -21.79 -16.52 7.25
C PRO A 92 -20.53 -15.79 7.68
N MET A 93 -20.27 -15.74 8.99
CA MET A 93 -19.09 -15.09 9.56
C MET A 93 -17.80 -15.86 9.25
N ILE A 94 -17.83 -17.19 9.33
CA ILE A 94 -16.71 -18.05 8.89
C ILE A 94 -16.45 -17.86 7.39
N TYR A 95 -17.50 -17.84 6.55
CA TYR A 95 -17.35 -17.57 5.12
C TYR A 95 -16.76 -16.20 4.87
N TRP A 96 -17.19 -15.17 5.60
CA TRP A 96 -16.63 -13.81 5.49
C TRP A 96 -15.14 -13.82 5.83
N TRP A 97 -14.78 -14.50 6.92
CA TRP A 97 -13.41 -14.58 7.38
C TRP A 97 -12.50 -15.28 6.36
N ILE A 98 -12.93 -16.43 5.84
CA ILE A 98 -12.16 -17.23 4.88
C ILE A 98 -12.08 -16.56 3.51
N THR A 99 -13.16 -15.88 3.06
CA THR A 99 -13.21 -15.24 1.73
C THR A 99 -12.67 -13.81 1.72
N SER A 100 -12.27 -13.26 2.86
CA SER A 100 -11.78 -11.88 2.96
C SER A 100 -10.64 -11.72 3.97
N GLU A 101 -10.96 -11.81 5.27
CA GLU A 101 -10.07 -11.36 6.35
C GLU A 101 -8.79 -12.18 6.50
N VAL A 102 -8.85 -13.51 6.32
CA VAL A 102 -7.68 -14.41 6.40
C VAL A 102 -6.60 -13.99 5.42
N TRP A 103 -6.99 -13.73 4.18
CA TRP A 103 -6.05 -13.38 3.12
C TRP A 103 -5.44 -12.02 3.35
N MET A 104 -6.24 -11.06 3.82
CA MET A 104 -5.73 -9.76 4.24
C MET A 104 -4.74 -9.89 5.38
N LEU A 105 -5.06 -10.67 6.41
CA LEU A 105 -4.16 -10.89 7.55
C LEU A 105 -2.82 -11.51 7.10
N ILE A 106 -2.86 -12.56 6.26
CA ILE A 106 -1.65 -13.22 5.75
C ILE A 106 -0.78 -12.22 4.98
N VAL A 107 -1.37 -11.46 4.05
CA VAL A 107 -0.61 -10.54 3.20
C VAL A 107 -0.09 -9.35 4.00
N LEU A 108 -0.89 -8.76 4.89
CA LEU A 108 -0.44 -7.64 5.73
C LEU A 108 0.66 -8.05 6.70
N THR A 109 0.56 -9.24 7.29
CA THR A 109 1.63 -9.80 8.14
C THR A 109 2.90 -9.99 7.31
N TYR A 110 2.78 -10.54 6.10
CA TYR A 110 3.91 -10.68 5.18
C TYR A 110 4.54 -9.33 4.84
N CYS A 111 3.74 -8.33 4.48
CA CYS A 111 4.17 -6.97 4.21
C CYS A 111 4.93 -6.36 5.40
N LEU A 112 4.39 -6.49 6.61
CA LEU A 112 5.01 -6.00 7.85
C LEU A 112 6.39 -6.64 8.08
N VAL A 113 6.48 -7.98 7.96
CA VAL A 113 7.75 -8.70 8.11
C VAL A 113 8.78 -8.21 7.09
N ILE A 114 8.40 -8.06 5.82
CA ILE A 114 9.32 -7.57 4.79
C ILE A 114 9.76 -6.13 5.08
N VAL A 115 8.86 -5.24 5.48
CA VAL A 115 9.21 -3.86 5.84
C VAL A 115 10.21 -3.82 6.98
N ILE A 116 9.98 -4.60 8.05
CA ILE A 116 10.91 -4.67 9.20
C ILE A 116 12.28 -5.15 8.74
N VAL A 117 12.36 -6.20 7.93
CA VAL A 117 13.63 -6.75 7.44
C VAL A 117 14.36 -5.74 6.54
N VAL A 118 13.66 -5.14 5.58
CA VAL A 118 14.21 -4.13 4.67
C VAL A 118 14.72 -2.92 5.45
N PHE A 119 13.93 -2.43 6.41
CA PHE A 119 14.33 -1.33 7.30
C PHE A 119 15.60 -1.66 8.08
N ARG A 120 15.71 -2.88 8.64
CA ARG A 120 16.93 -3.32 9.34
C ARG A 120 18.14 -3.35 8.41
N ILE A 121 18.01 -3.87 7.19
CA ILE A 121 19.10 -3.92 6.19
C ILE A 121 19.57 -2.50 5.83
N ILE A 122 18.64 -1.58 5.55
CA ILE A 122 18.97 -0.19 5.22
C ILE A 122 19.64 0.50 6.40
N HIS A 123 19.12 0.31 7.62
CA HIS A 123 19.69 0.92 8.81
C HIS A 123 21.10 0.37 9.12
N GLN A 124 21.34 -0.92 8.90
CA GLN A 124 22.67 -1.52 9.04
C GLN A 124 23.64 -0.96 8.01
N GLY A 125 23.26 -0.90 6.73
CA GLY A 125 24.09 -0.31 5.67
C GLY A 125 24.42 1.16 5.96
N ASN A 126 23.45 1.95 6.42
CA ASN A 126 23.68 3.35 6.81
C ASN A 126 24.63 3.49 8.01
N ARG A 127 24.60 2.55 8.97
CA ARG A 127 25.53 2.53 10.10
C ARG A 127 26.95 2.20 9.66
N GLU A 128 27.11 1.24 8.75
CA GLU A 128 28.41 0.86 8.21
C GLU A 128 29.05 2.00 7.42
N ILE A 129 28.28 2.65 6.53
CA ILE A 129 28.74 3.84 5.81
C ILE A 129 29.16 4.93 6.80
N LYS A 130 28.35 5.22 7.83
CA LYS A 130 28.72 6.22 8.86
C LYS A 130 29.99 5.84 9.65
N ARG A 131 30.27 4.55 9.86
CA ARG A 131 31.50 4.08 10.52
C ARG A 131 32.71 4.26 9.64
N LEU A 132 32.60 3.92 8.35
CA LEU A 132 33.67 4.14 7.37
C LEU A 132 33.99 5.64 7.23
N LEU A 133 32.95 6.49 7.27
CA LEU A 133 33.09 7.95 7.23
C LEU A 133 33.63 8.58 8.51
N ARG A 134 33.62 7.86 9.66
CA ARG A 134 34.14 8.35 10.95
C ARG A 134 35.60 7.96 11.19
N ARG A 135 36.23 7.16 10.32
CA ARG A 135 37.65 6.84 10.47
C ARG A 135 38.47 8.13 10.27
N PRO A 136 39.24 8.56 11.29
CA PRO A 136 39.86 9.87 11.34
C PRO A 136 41.21 9.88 10.63
N ASP A 137 41.29 9.33 9.41
CA ASP A 137 42.49 9.49 8.58
C ASP A 137 42.45 10.88 7.94
N GLY A 138 42.76 11.88 8.76
CA GLY A 138 43.65 13.02 8.51
C GLY A 138 43.51 13.94 7.30
N SER A 139 42.68 13.66 6.29
CA SER A 139 42.74 14.40 5.03
C SER A 139 41.36 14.86 4.56
N ASP A 140 41.25 16.17 4.42
CA ASP A 140 40.13 16.97 3.93
C ASP A 140 39.23 16.32 2.87
N GLY A 141 37.92 16.48 3.08
CA GLY A 141 36.91 16.39 2.03
C GLY A 141 36.36 14.98 1.77
N GLN A 142 35.20 14.66 2.36
CA GLN A 142 34.39 13.56 1.85
C GLN A 142 34.11 13.76 0.35
N PRO A 143 34.32 12.75 -0.52
CA PRO A 143 33.91 12.87 -1.91
C PRO A 143 32.38 13.05 -1.95
N PRO A 144 31.87 14.16 -2.53
CA PRO A 144 30.44 14.49 -2.53
C PRO A 144 29.55 13.38 -3.12
N VAL A 145 30.14 12.53 -3.96
CA VAL A 145 29.51 11.38 -4.61
C VAL A 145 28.97 10.35 -3.61
N VAL A 146 29.69 10.02 -2.53
CA VAL A 146 29.27 8.99 -1.55
C VAL A 146 28.05 9.46 -0.77
N ARG A 147 28.04 10.75 -0.37
CA ARG A 147 26.93 11.37 0.35
C ARG A 147 25.67 11.43 -0.50
N GLN A 148 25.80 11.72 -1.80
CA GLN A 148 24.68 11.75 -2.75
C GLN A 148 24.07 10.35 -2.95
N ARG A 149 24.89 9.32 -3.12
CA ARG A 149 24.41 7.93 -3.29
C ARG A 149 23.64 7.43 -2.06
N SER A 150 24.12 7.73 -0.85
CA SER A 150 23.41 7.37 0.39
C SER A 150 22.05 8.06 0.51
N ARG A 151 21.95 9.33 0.11
CA ARG A 151 20.66 10.06 0.08
C ARG A 151 19.67 9.43 -0.89
N GLN A 152 20.11 9.09 -2.10
CA GLN A 152 19.27 8.42 -3.11
C GLN A 152 18.77 7.06 -2.62
N LEU A 153 19.65 6.26 -2.00
CA LEU A 153 19.26 4.97 -1.41
C LEU A 153 18.26 5.15 -0.26
N ASN A 154 18.47 6.15 0.61
CA ASN A 154 17.56 6.42 1.73
C ASN A 154 16.20 6.93 1.25
N GLN A 155 16.17 7.76 0.21
CA GLN A 155 14.93 8.23 -0.41
C GLN A 155 14.16 7.09 -1.08
N ALA A 156 14.85 6.22 -1.83
CA ALA A 156 14.25 5.04 -2.43
C ALA A 156 13.69 4.07 -1.36
N ALA A 157 14.43 3.88 -0.26
CA ALA A 157 14.01 3.10 0.89
C ALA A 157 12.73 3.62 1.54
N VAL A 158 12.62 4.94 1.76
CA VAL A 158 11.42 5.55 2.37
C VAL A 158 10.19 5.33 1.50
N ARG A 159 10.29 5.55 0.18
CA ARG A 159 9.22 5.26 -0.79
C ARG A 159 8.74 3.81 -0.66
N ILE A 160 9.71 2.91 -0.65
CA ILE A 160 9.51 1.46 -0.60
C ILE A 160 8.82 1.01 0.69
N ILE A 161 9.12 1.67 1.81
CA ILE A 161 8.53 1.37 3.13
C ILE A 161 7.14 2.01 3.28
N MET A 162 6.90 3.18 2.68
CA MET A 162 5.59 3.85 2.75
C MET A 162 4.48 3.03 2.10
N TYR A 163 4.74 2.38 0.95
CA TYR A 163 3.69 1.66 0.22
C TYR A 163 3.03 0.51 1.00
N PRO A 164 3.76 -0.33 1.76
CA PRO A 164 3.11 -1.35 2.58
C PRO A 164 2.54 -0.80 3.90
N ILE A 165 3.00 0.36 4.39
CA ILE A 165 2.46 0.98 5.61
C ILE A 165 1.02 1.46 5.40
N VAL A 166 0.72 2.08 4.25
CA VAL A 166 -0.63 2.57 3.93
C VAL A 166 -1.71 1.48 4.12
N PRO A 167 -1.65 0.32 3.47
CA PRO A 167 -2.65 -0.73 3.64
C PRO A 167 -2.66 -1.34 5.05
N ILE A 168 -1.51 -1.41 5.75
CA ILE A 168 -1.48 -1.82 7.16
C ILE A 168 -2.34 -0.86 7.99
N LEU A 169 -2.13 0.45 7.86
CA LEU A 169 -2.89 1.45 8.61
C LEU A 169 -4.37 1.46 8.22
N SER A 170 -4.65 1.33 6.93
CA SER A 170 -6.03 1.34 6.42
C SER A 170 -6.86 0.15 6.88
N PHE A 171 -6.29 -1.06 6.86
CA PHE A 171 -7.07 -2.29 7.07
C PHE A 171 -7.01 -2.83 8.51
N THR A 172 -6.04 -2.39 9.32
CA THR A 172 -5.95 -2.82 10.73
C THR A 172 -7.24 -2.54 11.54
N PRO A 173 -7.89 -1.35 11.43
CA PRO A 173 -9.13 -1.09 12.16
C PRO A 173 -10.26 -2.08 11.81
N SER A 174 -10.37 -2.46 10.53
CA SER A 174 -11.36 -3.42 10.04
C SER A 174 -11.09 -4.82 10.61
N LEU A 175 -9.83 -5.28 10.53
CA LEU A 175 -9.40 -6.57 11.10
C LEU A 175 -9.63 -6.64 12.62
N VAL A 176 -9.30 -5.57 13.35
CA VAL A 176 -9.51 -5.50 14.81
C VAL A 176 -10.99 -5.59 15.13
N THR A 177 -11.82 -4.79 14.46
CA THR A 177 -13.27 -4.78 14.71
C THR A 177 -13.90 -6.13 14.39
N PHE A 178 -13.51 -6.76 13.28
CA PHE A 178 -13.97 -8.10 12.92
C PHE A 178 -13.54 -9.15 13.95
N THR A 179 -12.29 -9.09 14.42
CA THR A 179 -11.78 -10.03 15.44
C THR A 179 -12.55 -9.90 16.75
N ILE A 180 -12.86 -8.67 17.17
CA ILE A 180 -13.69 -8.43 18.35
C ILE A 180 -15.08 -9.06 18.15
N GLN A 181 -15.72 -8.82 17.00
CA GLN A 181 -17.02 -9.42 16.68
C GLN A 181 -16.97 -10.97 16.72
N MET A 182 -15.92 -11.59 16.18
CA MET A 182 -15.75 -13.05 16.22
C MET A 182 -15.65 -13.57 17.65
N ILE A 183 -14.82 -12.92 18.47
CA ILE A 183 -14.64 -13.28 19.88
C ILE A 183 -15.97 -13.18 20.63
N GLN A 184 -16.80 -12.20 20.32
CA GLN A 184 -18.12 -12.08 20.94
C GLN A 184 -19.08 -13.18 20.54
N LEU A 185 -19.10 -13.53 19.25
CA LEU A 185 -19.98 -14.55 18.73
C LEU A 185 -19.64 -15.92 19.32
N VAL A 186 -18.35 -16.20 19.54
CA VAL A 186 -17.86 -17.48 20.07
C VAL A 186 -17.79 -17.51 21.60
N GLY A 187 -17.41 -16.40 22.25
CA GLY A 187 -16.95 -16.39 23.65
C GLY A 187 -18.02 -16.24 24.72
N HIS A 188 -19.09 -15.49 24.46
CA HIS A 188 -20.36 -15.43 25.20
C HIS A 188 -21.10 -14.16 24.73
N HIS A 189 -22.42 -14.25 24.57
CA HIS A 189 -23.25 -13.10 24.22
C HIS A 189 -23.23 -12.03 25.33
N MET A 190 -22.32 -11.07 25.23
CA MET A 190 -22.41 -9.81 25.97
C MET A 190 -23.57 -9.01 25.37
N HIS A 191 -24.80 -9.32 25.80
CA HIS A 191 -26.04 -8.74 25.27
C HIS A 191 -26.30 -7.30 25.77
N SER A 192 -25.27 -6.52 26.12
CA SER A 192 -25.46 -5.12 26.49
C SER A 192 -25.69 -4.28 25.23
N ALA A 193 -26.82 -3.58 25.16
CA ALA A 193 -27.16 -2.69 24.05
C ALA A 193 -26.06 -1.64 23.79
N ARG A 194 -25.44 -1.13 24.87
CA ARG A 194 -24.32 -0.18 24.81
C ARG A 194 -23.10 -0.76 24.07
N TYR A 195 -22.86 -2.06 24.21
CA TYR A 195 -21.72 -2.70 23.57
C TYR A 195 -21.92 -2.82 22.04
N GLN A 196 -23.14 -3.17 21.61
CA GLN A 196 -23.48 -3.23 20.18
C GLN A 196 -23.33 -1.87 19.49
N GLU A 197 -23.71 -0.78 20.18
CA GLU A 197 -23.51 0.59 19.69
C GLU A 197 -22.03 0.93 19.53
N ILE A 198 -21.19 0.58 20.51
CA ILE A 198 -19.73 0.78 20.43
C ILE A 198 -19.14 0.03 19.25
N ILE A 199 -19.48 -1.26 19.07
CA ILE A 199 -18.99 -2.02 17.92
C ILE A 199 -19.43 -1.40 16.61
N GLN A 200 -20.71 -1.01 16.50
CA GLN A 200 -21.22 -0.42 15.27
C GLN A 200 -20.48 0.88 14.92
N ASN A 201 -20.19 1.71 15.92
CA ASN A 201 -19.39 2.93 15.74
C ASN A 201 -17.94 2.60 15.33
N CYS A 202 -17.33 1.56 15.92
CA CYS A 202 -16.01 1.09 15.51
C CYS A 202 -16.00 0.54 14.07
N THR A 203 -17.03 -0.22 13.67
CA THR A 203 -17.16 -0.73 12.29
C THR A 203 -17.30 0.42 11.31
N LEU A 204 -18.16 1.41 11.60
CA LEU A 204 -18.32 2.59 10.76
C LEU A 204 -17.02 3.39 10.63
N ALA A 205 -16.30 3.57 11.74
CA ALA A 205 -15.00 4.23 11.73
C ALA A 205 -13.96 3.44 10.90
N ALA A 206 -13.95 2.11 11.03
CA ALA A 206 -13.07 1.25 10.25
C ALA A 206 -13.37 1.31 8.75
N ASP A 207 -14.65 1.30 8.37
CA ASP A 207 -15.09 1.42 6.98
C ASP A 207 -14.74 2.80 6.42
N PHE A 208 -14.90 3.85 7.22
CA PHE A 208 -14.50 5.21 6.86
C PHE A 208 -12.99 5.29 6.59
N ILE A 209 -12.15 4.77 7.50
CA ILE A 209 -10.69 4.75 7.33
C ILE A 209 -10.29 3.91 6.11
N SER A 210 -10.91 2.75 5.92
CA SER A 210 -10.62 1.85 4.78
C SER A 210 -10.98 2.51 3.45
N SER A 211 -12.05 3.31 3.41
CA SER A 211 -12.45 4.07 2.22
C SER A 211 -11.42 5.14 1.82
N TRP A 212 -10.59 5.59 2.76
CA TRP A 212 -9.54 6.60 2.52
C TRP A 212 -8.20 6.02 2.07
N THR A 213 -8.11 4.70 1.88
CA THR A 213 -6.87 4.03 1.42
C THR A 213 -6.31 4.64 0.14
N GLY A 214 -7.18 4.99 -0.82
CA GLY A 214 -6.75 5.65 -2.05
C GLY A 214 -6.11 7.02 -1.81
N ILE A 215 -6.66 7.80 -0.87
CA ILE A 215 -6.12 9.12 -0.50
C ILE A 215 -4.77 8.95 0.18
N PHE A 216 -4.65 8.03 1.14
CA PHE A 216 -3.38 7.74 1.81
C PHE A 216 -2.31 7.24 0.84
N ALA A 217 -2.69 6.41 -0.13
CA ALA A 217 -1.78 5.97 -1.19
C ALA A 217 -1.35 7.15 -2.09
N GLY A 218 -2.27 8.05 -2.42
CA GLY A 218 -1.98 9.27 -3.16
C GLY A 218 -1.00 10.19 -2.42
N ILE A 219 -1.20 10.40 -1.11
CA ILE A 219 -0.28 11.18 -0.27
C ILE A 219 1.11 10.52 -0.22
N ALA A 220 1.16 9.20 -0.01
CA ALA A 220 2.41 8.45 -0.02
C ALA A 220 3.14 8.57 -1.38
N PHE A 221 2.39 8.61 -2.49
CA PHE A 221 2.92 8.82 -3.83
C PHE A 221 3.41 10.26 -4.06
N MET A 222 2.72 11.27 -3.51
CA MET A 222 3.18 12.67 -3.60
C MET A 222 4.51 12.90 -2.86
N TRP A 223 4.78 12.13 -1.81
CA TRP A 223 6.08 12.13 -1.12
C TRP A 223 7.17 11.32 -1.82
N ASP A 224 6.87 10.71 -2.97
CA ASP A 224 7.88 10.02 -3.77
C ASP A 224 8.88 11.05 -4.34
N PRO A 225 10.20 10.89 -4.08
CA PRO A 225 11.23 11.77 -4.63
C PRO A 225 11.16 11.85 -6.17
N VAL A 226 10.76 10.78 -6.86
CA VAL A 226 10.62 10.78 -8.32
C VAL A 226 9.54 11.76 -8.75
N VAL A 227 8.39 11.76 -8.07
CA VAL A 227 7.29 12.67 -8.33
C VAL A 227 7.73 14.11 -8.05
N THR A 228 8.41 14.35 -6.94
CA THR A 228 8.94 15.70 -6.64
C THR A 228 9.98 16.17 -7.66
N THR A 229 10.81 15.26 -8.19
CA THR A 229 11.81 15.58 -9.22
C THR A 229 11.14 15.94 -10.54
N VAL A 230 10.16 15.15 -10.97
CA VAL A 230 9.37 15.43 -12.18
C VAL A 230 8.58 16.74 -12.05
N ILE A 231 7.98 17.00 -10.88
CA ILE A 231 7.28 18.26 -10.62
C ILE A 231 8.24 19.45 -10.70
N MET A 232 9.46 19.33 -10.13
CA MET A 232 10.48 20.37 -10.24
C MET A 232 10.92 20.59 -11.69
N GLU A 233 11.12 19.51 -12.46
CA GLU A 233 11.48 19.60 -13.88
C GLU A 233 10.40 20.31 -14.70
N ILE A 234 9.13 19.96 -14.47
CA ILE A 234 7.98 20.64 -15.09
C ILE A 234 7.97 22.12 -14.67
N ARG A 235 8.15 22.42 -13.39
CA ARG A 235 8.13 23.80 -12.87
C ARG A 235 9.21 24.67 -13.53
N VAL A 236 10.41 24.12 -13.71
CA VAL A 236 11.53 24.78 -14.42
C VAL A 236 11.21 24.92 -15.91
N LYS A 237 10.72 23.86 -16.56
CA LYS A 237 10.43 23.86 -18.00
C LYS A 237 9.35 24.87 -18.42
N TYR A 238 8.34 25.07 -17.57
CA TYR A 238 7.22 25.97 -17.85
C TYR A 238 7.35 27.35 -17.19
N GLY A 239 8.53 27.68 -16.64
CA GLY A 239 8.80 29.03 -16.11
C GLY A 239 7.98 29.41 -14.87
N TRP A 240 7.42 28.44 -14.15
CA TRP A 240 6.70 28.69 -12.89
C TRP A 240 7.64 29.04 -11.72
N ALA A 241 8.95 29.02 -11.96
CA ALA A 241 9.98 29.34 -10.98
C ALA A 241 10.59 30.74 -11.18
N ASP A 242 10.29 31.43 -12.28
CA ASP A 242 11.06 32.61 -12.65
C ASP A 242 10.28 33.89 -12.36
N GLY A 243 10.72 34.58 -11.30
CA GLY A 243 10.73 36.04 -11.34
C GLY A 243 11.61 36.52 -12.51
N PRO A 244 11.44 37.76 -12.99
CA PRO A 244 11.96 38.25 -14.28
C PRO A 244 13.50 38.20 -14.49
N GLU A 245 14.30 37.71 -13.54
CA GLU A 245 15.77 37.71 -13.61
C GLU A 245 16.41 36.38 -14.07
N ALA A 246 15.66 35.27 -14.17
CA ALA A 246 16.25 33.95 -14.46
C ALA A 246 16.52 33.66 -15.96
N ASN A 247 16.21 34.59 -16.86
CA ASN A 247 16.16 34.34 -18.31
C ASN A 247 17.53 34.13 -19.00
N ASN A 248 18.66 34.26 -18.30
CA ASN A 248 19.99 34.23 -18.93
C ASN A 248 20.83 32.97 -18.69
N GLN A 249 20.34 31.98 -17.93
CA GLN A 249 21.04 30.71 -17.76
C GLN A 249 20.08 29.54 -17.84
N LYS A 250 19.83 29.07 -19.07
CA LYS A 250 19.10 27.82 -19.32
C LYS A 250 20.08 26.66 -19.12
N PRO A 251 19.98 25.84 -18.05
CA PRO A 251 20.84 24.68 -17.88
C PRO A 251 20.51 23.65 -18.96
N GLU A 252 21.51 23.26 -19.73
CA GLU A 252 21.38 22.19 -20.73
C GLU A 252 21.51 20.84 -20.03
N ILE A 253 20.40 20.08 -19.97
CA ILE A 253 20.37 18.74 -19.38
C ILE A 253 20.73 17.75 -20.48
N GLN A 254 21.93 17.17 -20.42
CA GLN A 254 22.31 16.05 -21.27
C GLN A 254 21.91 14.74 -20.59
N ILE A 255 21.10 13.94 -21.30
CA ILE A 255 20.74 12.59 -20.91
C ILE A 255 21.70 11.65 -21.63
N ASP A 256 22.56 10.98 -20.86
CA ASP A 256 23.43 9.90 -21.33
C ASP A 256 22.58 8.67 -21.69
N GLU A 257 22.96 7.90 -22.71
CA GLU A 257 22.29 6.66 -23.16
C GLU A 257 22.07 5.62 -22.04
N SER A 258 22.82 5.71 -20.95
CA SER A 258 22.64 4.91 -19.72
C SER A 258 21.42 5.30 -18.88
N GLY A 259 20.69 6.36 -19.25
CA GLY A 259 19.56 6.89 -18.47
C GLY A 259 19.98 7.65 -17.21
N THR A 260 21.26 8.03 -17.11
CA THR A 260 21.83 8.73 -15.95
C THR A 260 21.86 10.23 -16.22
N PHE A 261 21.23 11.04 -15.36
CA PHE A 261 21.21 12.50 -15.49
C PHE A 261 22.55 13.11 -15.07
N ARG A 262 23.19 13.90 -15.95
CA ARG A 262 24.27 14.83 -15.58
C ARG A 262 23.84 16.27 -15.85
N ILE A 263 23.87 17.09 -14.81
CA ILE A 263 23.70 18.54 -14.94
C ILE A 263 25.10 19.13 -15.13
N SER A 264 25.39 19.65 -16.32
CA SER A 264 26.65 20.34 -16.59
C SER A 264 26.44 21.82 -16.34
N SER A 265 26.94 22.33 -15.21
CA SER A 265 27.01 23.78 -14.99
C SER A 265 28.24 24.31 -15.72
N THR A 266 28.09 24.75 -16.96
CA THR A 266 29.11 25.57 -17.62
C THR A 266 29.14 26.92 -16.92
N MET A 267 30.06 27.10 -15.96
CA MET A 267 30.36 28.43 -15.45
C MET A 267 31.04 29.23 -16.55
N PRO A 268 30.54 30.43 -16.91
CA PRO A 268 31.30 31.35 -17.73
C PRO A 268 32.53 31.78 -16.93
N ILE A 269 33.71 31.52 -17.49
CA ILE A 269 34.97 32.09 -17.00
C ILE A 269 34.91 33.58 -17.37
N MET A 270 34.80 34.45 -16.37
CA MET A 270 35.13 35.87 -16.49
C MET A 270 36.62 36.07 -16.18
#